data_AF-A0A941VZY3-F1
#
_entry.id   AF-A0A941VZY3-F1
#
_cell.length_a   1.000
_cell.length_b   1.000
_cell.length_c   1.000
_cell.angle_alpha   90.00
_cell.angle_beta   90.00
_cell.angle_gamma   90.00
#
_symmetry.space_group_name_H-M   'P 1'
#
loop_
_entity.id
_entity.type
_entity.pdbx_description
1 polymer ?
#
loop_
_entity_poly.entity_id
_entity_poly.type
_entity_poly.pdbx_seq_one_letter_code
_entity_poly.pdbx_strand_id
1 'polypeptide(L)'
;MRFPILSRYLRQVSKFFLRDNYIISAAAGLGFCSALAVTNKMENSLTMGVGVVFVTCVSFCLVYPFKKLIIASGTHHKITLLMIIISVFVTIFNLIAQTIIPRIAFNIQAYIDLITTNCIVLAVISEGLTYEFWDAQKKILKACLGYSIALIFLALMREPLGFGTLMNFRILPESFPVVVLMITPVGGFFALALWRFMLRPLFVKTGVVYQEILQKEEESVDIEVPAKTETSGFKISKKFIIIIAIGILLIISLVTNVKALSFVNSQFAILLPIFLSALFFDGIVLSKLLGICPLLNKSRQIDAAWKMGVAVVIVVTLSASLNWIVYNKVLIGASNYISAISPVPIRLEKIFYLTVFIVTIATFVQILGVLLRRFAMDVYEQMGQFLELITVNCIVLASSTFTIPPGMSFMATTVTAFGFGLHWLMVCVWLAVLRRHRLFVPLNSWDEDSVAILLLGIMAAIFTGIGLIHIL
;
A
#
# COMPACT_ATOMS: atom_id res chain seq x y z
N MET A 1 -46.03 17.59 -2.28
CA MET A 1 -45.32 17.58 -3.57
C MET A 1 -44.17 16.58 -3.52
N ARG A 2 -44.35 15.37 -4.07
CA ARG A 2 -43.29 14.36 -4.21
C ARG A 2 -42.44 14.75 -5.41
N PHE A 3 -41.17 15.13 -5.23
CA PHE A 3 -40.24 15.41 -6.31
C PHE A 3 -39.79 14.11 -7.01
N PRO A 4 -40.41 13.69 -8.13
CA PRO A 4 -40.09 12.40 -8.77
C PRO A 4 -38.72 12.49 -9.46
N ILE A 5 -38.39 13.69 -9.97
CA ILE A 5 -37.15 14.02 -10.68
C ILE A 5 -35.97 14.02 -9.70
N LEU A 6 -36.11 14.63 -8.52
CA LEU A 6 -35.06 14.62 -7.49
C LEU A 6 -34.78 13.20 -7.00
N SER A 7 -35.82 12.37 -6.82
CA SER A 7 -35.65 10.97 -6.45
C SER A 7 -34.94 10.14 -7.53
N ARG A 8 -35.18 10.44 -8.82
CA ARG A 8 -34.48 9.79 -9.95
C ARG A 8 -33.03 10.24 -10.04
N TYR A 9 -32.76 11.53 -9.89
CA TYR A 9 -31.40 12.08 -9.88
C TYR A 9 -30.59 11.57 -8.68
N LEU A 10 -31.18 11.58 -7.47
CA LEU A 10 -30.58 10.99 -6.27
C LEU A 10 -30.33 9.49 -6.43
N ARG A 11 -31.25 8.74 -7.06
CA ARG A 11 -31.07 7.30 -7.30
C ARG A 11 -30.01 7.04 -8.37
N GLN A 12 -29.89 7.90 -9.39
CA GLN A 12 -28.86 7.80 -10.42
C GLN A 12 -27.48 8.17 -9.87
N VAL A 13 -27.39 9.24 -9.07
CA VAL A 13 -26.18 9.66 -8.34
C VAL A 13 -25.77 8.61 -7.29
N SER A 14 -26.71 8.04 -6.54
CA SER A 14 -26.45 6.98 -5.56
C SER A 14 -26.00 5.66 -6.21
N LYS A 15 -26.66 5.25 -7.31
CA LYS A 15 -26.30 4.03 -8.05
C LYS A 15 -24.98 4.19 -8.81
N PHE A 16 -24.60 5.41 -9.15
CA PHE A 16 -23.31 5.80 -9.72
C PHE A 16 -22.22 5.79 -8.63
N PHE A 17 -22.48 6.44 -7.49
CA PHE A 17 -21.59 6.51 -6.34
C PHE A 17 -21.23 5.13 -5.77
N LEU A 18 -22.18 4.19 -5.74
CA LEU A 18 -21.96 2.84 -5.21
C LEU A 18 -21.30 1.89 -6.22
N ARG A 19 -21.45 2.13 -7.54
CA ARG A 19 -20.95 1.22 -8.58
C ARG A 19 -19.58 1.61 -9.12
N ASP A 20 -19.34 2.90 -9.29
CA ASP A 20 -18.13 3.43 -9.95
C ASP A 20 -17.07 3.93 -8.95
N ASN A 21 -17.31 3.74 -7.64
CA ASN A 21 -16.31 4.07 -6.63
C ASN A 21 -15.36 2.89 -6.43
N TYR A 22 -14.11 3.06 -6.89
CA TYR A 22 -13.06 2.05 -6.87
C TYR A 22 -12.64 1.55 -5.47
N ILE A 23 -12.96 2.29 -4.40
CA ILE A 23 -12.80 1.78 -3.01
C ILE A 23 -13.90 0.77 -2.67
N ILE A 24 -15.11 1.07 -3.13
CA ILE A 24 -16.35 0.45 -2.68
C ILE A 24 -16.68 -0.79 -3.53
N SER A 25 -16.35 -0.77 -4.82
CA SER A 25 -16.47 -1.96 -5.66
C SER A 25 -15.48 -3.01 -5.18
N ALA A 26 -16.03 -4.08 -4.56
CA ALA A 26 -15.26 -5.12 -3.89
C ALA A 26 -14.18 -5.77 -4.76
N ALA A 27 -14.32 -5.71 -6.08
CA ALA A 27 -13.40 -6.31 -7.05
C ALA A 27 -12.10 -5.51 -7.29
N ALA A 28 -12.08 -4.19 -7.08
CA ALA A 28 -10.93 -3.36 -7.48
C ALA A 28 -9.85 -3.28 -6.38
N GLY A 29 -10.26 -3.12 -5.11
CA GLY A 29 -9.34 -3.04 -3.98
C GLY A 29 -8.25 -1.96 -4.09
N LEU A 30 -8.52 -0.89 -4.84
CA LEU A 30 -7.55 0.17 -5.15
C LEU A 30 -7.60 1.25 -4.06
N GLY A 31 -6.42 1.77 -3.67
CA GLY A 31 -6.32 2.93 -2.79
C GLY A 31 -6.52 2.67 -1.29
N PHE A 32 -6.53 1.41 -0.83
CA PHE A 32 -6.69 1.10 0.60
C PHE A 32 -5.56 1.65 1.48
N CYS A 33 -4.31 1.63 1.00
CA CYS A 33 -3.17 2.06 1.80
C CYS A 33 -3.29 3.54 2.21
N SER A 34 -3.60 4.42 1.25
CA SER A 34 -3.81 5.84 1.52
C SER A 34 -5.11 6.11 2.27
N ALA A 35 -6.18 5.34 2.01
CA ALA A 35 -7.45 5.52 2.68
C ALA A 35 -7.38 5.19 4.16
N LEU A 36 -6.71 4.09 4.53
CA LEU A 36 -6.59 3.67 5.92
C LEU A 36 -5.64 4.60 6.69
N ALA A 37 -4.55 5.05 6.07
CA ALA A 37 -3.52 5.83 6.74
C ALA A 37 -3.97 7.26 7.10
N VAL A 38 -4.76 7.91 6.24
CA VAL A 38 -5.06 9.35 6.36
C VAL A 38 -6.40 9.62 7.05
N THR A 39 -7.22 8.60 7.28
CA THR A 39 -8.57 8.72 7.87
C THR A 39 -8.61 8.84 9.39
N ASN A 40 -7.48 9.12 10.04
CA ASN A 40 -7.43 9.37 11.48
C ASN A 40 -8.14 10.69 11.85
N LYS A 41 -8.02 11.71 10.99
CA LYS A 41 -8.68 13.03 11.12
C LYS A 41 -9.33 13.43 9.80
N MET A 42 -10.47 14.11 9.88
CA MET A 42 -11.23 14.60 8.74
C MET A 42 -10.45 15.68 7.97
N GLU A 43 -9.70 16.53 8.67
CA GLU A 43 -8.84 17.54 8.02
C GLU A 43 -7.80 16.90 7.10
N ASN A 44 -7.11 15.86 7.59
CA ASN A 44 -6.12 15.11 6.81
C ASN A 44 -6.78 14.45 5.58
N SER A 45 -7.95 13.85 5.78
CA SER A 45 -8.71 13.18 4.72
C SER A 45 -9.16 14.14 3.63
N LEU A 46 -9.57 15.35 4.01
CA LEU A 46 -9.94 16.40 3.08
C LEU A 46 -8.74 16.87 2.27
N THR A 47 -7.60 17.14 2.91
CA THR A 47 -6.35 17.52 2.21
C THR A 47 -5.93 16.45 1.21
N MET A 48 -6.00 15.17 1.59
CA MET A 48 -5.66 14.06 0.70
C MET A 48 -6.67 13.90 -0.45
N GLY A 49 -7.96 14.05 -0.20
CA GLY A 49 -9.00 14.00 -1.23
C GLY A 49 -8.82 15.11 -2.27
N VAL A 50 -8.64 16.35 -1.82
CA VAL A 50 -8.35 17.51 -2.68
C VAL A 50 -7.06 17.29 -3.47
N GLY A 51 -6.01 16.79 -2.80
CA GLY A 51 -4.75 16.47 -3.45
C GLY A 51 -4.88 15.44 -4.57
N VAL A 52 -5.60 14.34 -4.32
CA VAL A 52 -5.84 13.30 -5.33
C VAL A 52 -6.64 13.85 -6.52
N VAL A 53 -7.71 14.62 -6.27
CA VAL A 53 -8.50 15.24 -7.35
C VAL A 53 -7.61 16.17 -8.18
N PHE A 54 -6.90 17.10 -7.53
CA PHE A 54 -6.04 18.08 -8.18
C PHE A 54 -4.93 17.41 -9.00
N VAL A 55 -4.15 16.53 -8.36
CA VAL A 55 -3.02 15.85 -9.00
C VAL A 55 -3.49 15.03 -10.18
N THR A 56 -4.58 14.26 -10.05
CA THR A 56 -5.05 13.38 -11.13
C THR A 56 -5.56 14.19 -12.33
N CYS A 57 -6.37 15.23 -12.07
CA CYS A 57 -6.92 16.07 -13.13
C CYS A 57 -5.84 16.86 -13.87
N VAL A 58 -4.87 17.45 -13.16
CA VAL A 58 -3.80 18.24 -13.76
C VAL A 58 -2.78 17.33 -14.48
N SER A 59 -2.42 16.20 -13.87
CA SER A 59 -1.52 15.24 -14.51
C SER A 59 -2.11 14.69 -15.80
N PHE A 60 -3.41 14.42 -15.86
CA PHE A 60 -4.06 13.94 -17.08
C PHE A 60 -3.98 14.95 -18.23
N CYS A 61 -4.13 16.25 -17.96
CA CYS A 61 -3.99 17.29 -18.97
C CYS A 61 -2.61 17.25 -19.65
N LEU A 62 -1.55 16.97 -18.89
CA LEU A 62 -0.19 16.86 -19.44
C LEU A 62 0.06 15.51 -20.11
N VAL A 63 -0.51 14.43 -19.58
CA VAL A 63 -0.35 13.06 -20.10
C VAL A 63 -1.08 12.86 -21.44
N TYR A 64 -2.25 13.48 -21.63
CA TYR A 64 -3.09 13.30 -22.81
C TYR A 64 -2.40 13.60 -24.18
N PRO A 65 -1.64 14.69 -24.37
CA PRO A 65 -0.94 14.92 -25.64
C PRO A 65 0.09 13.81 -25.96
N PHE A 66 0.70 13.22 -24.93
CA PHE A 66 1.63 12.11 -25.09
C PHE A 66 0.95 10.74 -25.22
N LYS A 67 -0.40 10.66 -25.25
CA LYS A 67 -1.13 9.38 -25.25
C LYS A 67 -0.66 8.41 -26.34
N LYS A 68 -0.38 8.91 -27.55
CA LYS A 68 0.08 8.06 -28.67
C LYS A 68 1.44 7.41 -28.35
N LEU A 69 2.37 8.18 -27.79
CA LEU A 69 3.69 7.69 -27.38
C LEU A 69 3.58 6.68 -26.23
N ILE A 70 2.72 6.98 -25.26
CA ILE A 70 2.53 6.15 -24.06
C ILE A 70 1.91 4.80 -24.42
N ILE A 71 0.89 4.80 -25.30
CA ILE A 71 0.23 3.57 -25.76
C ILE A 71 1.18 2.75 -26.64
N ALA A 72 2.06 3.39 -27.42
CA ALA A 72 3.07 2.72 -28.23
C ALA A 72 4.23 2.10 -27.43
N SER A 73 4.49 2.55 -26.19
CA SER A 73 5.65 2.14 -25.38
C SER A 73 5.53 0.74 -24.72
N GLY A 74 4.41 0.04 -24.95
CA GLY A 74 4.10 -1.24 -24.32
C GLY A 74 3.54 -1.08 -22.89
N THR A 75 2.92 -2.14 -22.36
CA THR A 75 2.27 -2.13 -21.03
C THR A 75 3.23 -1.81 -19.89
N HIS A 76 4.46 -2.29 -20.02
CA HIS A 76 5.52 -2.29 -19.03
C HIS A 76 6.07 -0.89 -18.73
N HIS A 77 6.48 -0.16 -19.76
CA HIS A 77 7.07 1.19 -19.62
C HIS A 77 6.02 2.26 -19.32
N LYS A 78 4.76 2.03 -19.72
CA LYS A 78 3.63 2.95 -19.51
C LYS A 78 3.48 3.34 -18.04
N ILE A 79 3.49 2.37 -17.13
CA ILE A 79 3.22 2.60 -15.72
C ILE A 79 4.32 3.43 -15.06
N THR A 80 5.58 3.12 -15.34
CA THR A 80 6.73 3.88 -14.82
C THR A 80 6.71 5.34 -15.31
N LEU A 81 6.45 5.55 -16.61
CA LEU A 81 6.39 6.90 -17.17
C LEU A 81 5.27 7.73 -16.54
N LEU A 82 4.09 7.12 -16.34
CA LEU A 82 2.97 7.76 -15.64
C LEU A 82 3.35 8.17 -14.22
N MET A 83 4.02 7.30 -13.46
CA MET A 83 4.44 7.60 -12.09
C MET A 83 5.41 8.79 -12.02
N ILE A 84 6.35 8.88 -12.95
CA ILE A 84 7.30 10.01 -13.01
C ILE A 84 6.56 11.32 -13.29
N ILE A 85 5.58 11.32 -14.20
CA ILE A 85 4.79 12.51 -14.49
C ILE A 85 3.95 12.90 -13.27
N ILE A 86 3.28 11.93 -12.63
CA ILE A 86 2.47 12.16 -11.43
C ILE A 86 3.33 12.70 -10.28
N SER A 87 4.56 12.21 -10.09
CA SER A 87 5.42 12.64 -8.98
C SER A 87 5.78 14.11 -9.04
N VAL A 88 5.98 14.67 -10.24
CA VAL A 88 6.22 16.11 -10.42
C VAL A 88 5.02 16.92 -9.91
N PHE A 89 3.79 16.51 -10.24
CA PHE A 89 2.59 17.21 -9.79
C PHE A 89 2.28 16.99 -8.29
N VAL A 90 2.61 15.82 -7.74
CA VAL A 90 2.53 15.59 -6.30
C VAL A 90 3.50 16.49 -5.54
N THR A 91 4.73 16.67 -6.03
CA THR A 91 5.67 17.63 -5.46
C THR A 91 5.12 19.05 -5.49
N ILE A 92 4.55 19.49 -6.62
CA ILE A 92 3.91 20.81 -6.72
C ILE A 92 2.77 20.94 -5.70
N PHE A 93 1.91 19.93 -5.58
CA PHE A 93 0.84 19.93 -4.58
C PHE A 93 1.39 19.98 -3.15
N ASN A 94 2.46 19.24 -2.84
CA ASN A 94 3.10 19.26 -1.54
C ASN A 94 3.61 20.66 -1.18
N LEU A 95 4.23 21.38 -2.12
CA LEU A 95 4.68 22.76 -1.94
C LEU A 95 3.50 23.73 -1.70
N ILE A 96 2.41 23.57 -2.46
CA ILE A 96 1.18 24.35 -2.26
C ILE A 96 0.59 24.06 -0.87
N ALA A 97 0.50 22.79 -0.48
CA ALA A 97 -0.04 22.38 0.81
C ALA A 97 0.77 22.93 1.99
N GLN A 98 2.10 22.94 1.90
CA GLN A 98 2.98 23.54 2.90
C GLN A 98 2.81 25.05 3.02
N THR A 99 2.42 25.72 1.93
CA THR A 99 2.17 27.17 1.91
C THR A 99 0.80 27.52 2.48
N ILE A 100 -0.26 26.78 2.11
CA ILE A 100 -1.63 27.08 2.55
C ILE A 100 -1.88 26.57 3.98
N ILE A 101 -1.43 25.36 4.32
CA ILE A 101 -1.74 24.71 5.60
C ILE A 101 -0.51 23.98 6.16
N PRO A 102 0.51 24.73 6.63
CA PRO A 102 1.78 24.15 7.08
C PRO A 102 1.59 23.10 8.18
N ARG A 103 0.73 23.37 9.16
CA ARG A 103 0.49 22.47 10.31
C ARG A 103 -0.01 21.09 9.90
N ILE A 104 -0.86 21.00 8.87
CA ILE A 104 -1.36 19.72 8.38
C ILE A 104 -0.30 19.07 7.49
N ALA A 105 0.28 19.83 6.58
CA ALA A 105 1.29 19.34 5.65
C ALA A 105 2.46 18.65 6.36
N PHE A 106 2.97 19.22 7.47
CA PHE A 106 4.04 18.58 8.25
C PHE A 106 3.66 17.24 8.87
N ASN A 107 2.39 17.04 9.27
CA ASN A 107 1.94 15.80 9.91
C ASN A 107 1.68 14.66 8.92
N ILE A 108 1.30 14.98 7.67
CA ILE A 108 0.98 14.00 6.64
C ILE A 108 1.93 14.04 5.45
N GLN A 109 3.08 14.73 5.55
CA GLN A 109 3.99 14.95 4.44
C GLN A 109 4.38 13.64 3.73
N ALA A 110 4.77 12.63 4.51
CA ALA A 110 5.12 11.32 3.98
C ALA A 110 3.93 10.62 3.27
N TYR A 111 2.69 10.90 3.67
CA TYR A 111 1.49 10.35 3.03
C TYR A 111 1.03 11.14 1.80
N ILE A 112 1.36 12.43 1.70
CA ILE A 112 1.17 13.23 0.48
C ILE A 112 2.03 12.65 -0.66
N ASP A 113 3.27 12.27 -0.36
CA ASP A 113 4.16 11.63 -1.34
C ASP A 113 3.57 10.31 -1.87
N LEU A 114 2.82 9.60 -1.03
CA LEU A 114 2.14 8.37 -1.40
C LEU A 114 0.97 8.57 -2.38
N ILE A 115 0.55 9.81 -2.67
CA ILE A 115 -0.39 10.09 -3.79
C ILE A 115 0.17 9.52 -5.10
N THR A 116 1.49 9.55 -5.29
CA THR A 116 2.14 9.02 -6.50
C THR A 116 1.91 7.53 -6.72
N THR A 117 1.90 6.75 -5.64
CA THR A 117 1.70 5.30 -5.66
C THR A 117 0.27 4.91 -5.32
N ASN A 118 -0.64 5.89 -5.28
CA ASN A 118 -2.05 5.59 -5.10
C ASN A 118 -2.58 4.88 -6.35
N CYS A 119 -3.01 3.64 -6.17
CA CYS A 119 -3.48 2.80 -7.26
C CYS A 119 -4.70 3.39 -7.99
N ILE A 120 -5.48 4.26 -7.34
CA ILE A 120 -6.62 4.95 -7.97
C ILE A 120 -6.13 5.97 -8.99
N VAL A 121 -5.13 6.78 -8.65
CA VAL A 121 -4.56 7.80 -9.55
C VAL A 121 -4.03 7.13 -10.82
N LEU A 122 -3.25 6.06 -10.65
CA LEU A 122 -2.68 5.31 -11.76
C LEU A 122 -3.76 4.63 -12.62
N ALA A 123 -4.73 3.95 -12.01
CA ALA A 123 -5.79 3.24 -12.72
C ALA A 123 -6.65 4.20 -13.54
N VAL A 124 -7.08 5.29 -12.94
CA VAL A 124 -7.99 6.27 -13.54
C VAL A 124 -7.32 7.04 -14.68
N ILE A 125 -6.03 7.40 -14.55
CA ILE A 125 -5.28 8.02 -15.65
C ILE A 125 -5.07 7.01 -16.79
N SER A 126 -4.67 5.77 -16.48
CA SER A 126 -4.47 4.74 -17.50
C SER A 126 -5.76 4.39 -18.24
N GLU A 127 -6.90 4.36 -17.56
CA GLU A 127 -8.21 4.14 -18.17
C GLU A 127 -8.66 5.36 -18.98
N GLY A 128 -8.43 6.58 -18.46
CA GLY A 128 -8.73 7.83 -19.16
C GLY A 128 -8.03 7.98 -20.52
N LEU A 129 -6.86 7.36 -20.70
CA LEU A 129 -6.13 7.34 -21.98
C LEU A 129 -6.91 6.64 -23.12
N THR A 130 -7.92 5.84 -22.81
CA THR A 130 -8.75 5.13 -23.80
C THR A 130 -9.93 5.96 -24.32
N TYR A 131 -10.23 7.10 -23.69
CA TYR A 131 -11.36 7.97 -24.03
C TYR A 131 -10.90 9.30 -24.65
N GLU A 132 -11.86 10.06 -25.18
CA GLU A 132 -11.62 11.46 -25.57
C GLU A 132 -11.40 12.34 -24.33
N PHE A 133 -10.68 13.45 -24.53
CA PHE A 133 -10.20 14.31 -23.44
C PHE A 133 -11.29 14.70 -22.43
N TRP A 134 -12.41 15.26 -22.90
CA TRP A 134 -13.46 15.79 -22.02
C TRP A 134 -14.22 14.69 -21.28
N ASP A 135 -14.45 13.56 -21.93
CA ASP A 135 -15.15 12.43 -21.30
C ASP A 135 -14.25 11.68 -20.34
N ALA A 136 -12.96 11.56 -20.67
CA ALA A 136 -11.94 11.10 -19.75
C ALA A 136 -11.89 12.01 -18.50
N GLN A 137 -11.81 13.33 -18.67
CA GLN A 137 -11.73 14.25 -17.52
C GLN A 137 -12.96 14.17 -16.62
N LYS A 138 -14.17 14.06 -17.17
CA LYS A 138 -15.40 13.85 -16.40
C LYS A 138 -15.34 12.53 -15.61
N LYS A 139 -14.87 11.45 -16.25
CA LYS A 139 -14.73 10.13 -15.60
C LYS A 139 -13.71 10.17 -14.47
N ILE A 140 -12.56 10.80 -14.70
CA ILE A 140 -11.50 11.00 -13.72
C ILE A 140 -12.01 11.78 -12.52
N LEU A 141 -12.63 12.94 -12.76
CA LEU A 141 -13.16 13.78 -11.68
C LEU A 141 -14.17 13.02 -10.83
N LYS A 142 -15.09 12.28 -11.47
CA LYS A 142 -16.09 11.47 -10.77
C LYS A 142 -15.45 10.38 -9.90
N ALA A 143 -14.44 9.68 -10.42
CA ALA A 143 -13.71 8.66 -9.68
C ALA A 143 -13.00 9.22 -8.44
N CYS A 144 -12.25 10.31 -8.61
CA CYS A 144 -11.50 10.95 -7.52
C CYS A 144 -12.42 11.61 -6.48
N LEU A 145 -13.58 12.11 -6.90
CA LEU A 145 -14.59 12.66 -6.00
C LEU A 145 -15.27 11.53 -5.19
N GLY A 146 -15.53 10.37 -5.82
CA GLY A 146 -15.97 9.16 -5.13
C GLY A 146 -14.97 8.70 -4.06
N TYR A 147 -13.67 8.71 -4.40
CA TYR A 147 -12.59 8.42 -3.44
C TYR A 147 -12.61 9.40 -2.27
N SER A 148 -12.69 10.71 -2.55
CA SER A 148 -12.66 11.76 -1.53
C SER A 148 -13.83 11.66 -0.55
N ILE A 149 -15.04 11.38 -1.04
CA ILE A 149 -16.23 11.18 -0.18
C ILE A 149 -16.06 9.93 0.69
N ALA A 150 -15.49 8.85 0.15
CA ALA A 150 -15.22 7.64 0.92
C ALA A 150 -14.23 7.91 2.07
N LEU A 151 -13.18 8.71 1.83
CA LEU A 151 -12.27 9.14 2.90
C LEU A 151 -12.99 9.96 3.97
N ILE A 152 -13.81 10.92 3.55
CA ILE A 152 -14.54 11.80 4.47
C ILE A 152 -15.42 10.98 5.43
N PHE A 153 -16.14 9.99 4.92
CA PHE A 153 -17.00 9.18 5.78
C PHE A 153 -16.19 8.17 6.62
N LEU A 154 -15.05 7.65 6.14
CA LEU A 154 -14.17 6.82 6.97
C LEU A 154 -13.61 7.65 8.13
N ALA A 155 -13.21 8.89 7.87
CA ALA A 155 -12.81 9.83 8.91
C ALA A 155 -13.98 10.20 9.83
N LEU A 156 -15.20 10.34 9.32
CA LEU A 156 -16.40 10.58 10.12
C LEU A 156 -16.68 9.41 11.08
N MET A 157 -16.42 8.18 10.68
CA MET A 157 -16.54 7.03 11.57
C MET A 157 -15.42 7.01 12.63
N ARG A 158 -14.22 7.51 12.29
CA ARG A 158 -13.03 7.35 13.13
C ARG A 158 -12.75 8.53 14.07
N GLU A 159 -12.86 9.76 13.60
CA GLU A 159 -12.47 10.95 14.35
C GLU A 159 -13.33 11.18 15.61
N PRO A 160 -14.67 11.07 15.57
CA PRO A 160 -15.49 11.26 16.76
C PRO A 160 -15.18 10.20 17.82
N LEU A 161 -15.08 8.92 17.44
CA LEU A 161 -14.78 7.82 18.36
C LEU A 161 -13.34 7.86 18.89
N GLY A 162 -12.39 8.35 18.08
CA GLY A 162 -10.98 8.44 18.44
C GLY A 162 -10.67 9.66 19.31
N PHE A 163 -11.00 10.87 18.84
CA PHE A 163 -10.60 12.13 19.47
C PHE A 163 -11.73 12.84 20.22
N GLY A 164 -12.99 12.42 20.06
CA GLY A 164 -14.15 13.14 20.59
C GLY A 164 -14.50 14.41 19.80
N THR A 165 -13.79 14.66 18.69
CA THR A 165 -13.91 15.86 17.87
C THR A 165 -14.31 15.55 16.43
N LEU A 166 -14.82 16.57 15.74
CA LEU A 166 -15.01 16.59 14.29
C LEU A 166 -14.56 17.96 13.78
N MET A 167 -13.55 18.01 12.90
CA MET A 167 -12.97 19.27 12.40
C MET A 167 -12.61 20.24 13.54
N ASN A 168 -11.99 19.72 14.61
CA ASN A 168 -11.66 20.44 15.85
C ASN A 168 -12.86 20.97 16.67
N PHE A 169 -14.11 20.69 16.28
CA PHE A 169 -15.28 20.92 17.12
C PHE A 169 -15.54 19.69 17.99
N ARG A 170 -15.71 19.88 19.30
CA ARG A 170 -15.98 18.77 20.24
C ARG A 170 -17.45 18.38 20.17
N ILE A 171 -17.73 17.13 19.77
CA ILE A 171 -19.09 16.60 19.65
C ILE A 171 -19.46 15.75 20.86
N LEU A 172 -18.51 14.95 21.34
CA LEU A 172 -18.74 14.04 22.46
C LEU A 172 -18.47 14.75 23.80
N PRO A 173 -19.29 14.51 24.84
CA PRO A 173 -19.07 15.05 26.17
C PRO A 173 -17.77 14.50 26.78
N GLU A 174 -17.16 15.27 27.69
CA GLU A 174 -15.87 14.91 28.33
C GLU A 174 -15.91 13.58 29.09
N SER A 175 -17.11 13.12 29.46
CA SER A 175 -17.32 11.85 30.15
C SER A 175 -17.15 10.63 29.25
N PHE A 176 -17.13 10.78 27.92
CA PHE A 176 -16.97 9.64 27.02
C PHE A 176 -15.48 9.27 26.86
N PRO A 177 -15.07 8.03 27.17
CA PRO A 177 -13.68 7.64 27.03
C PRO A 177 -13.28 7.60 25.56
N VAL A 178 -12.17 8.27 25.23
CA VAL A 178 -11.60 8.26 23.89
C VAL A 178 -11.12 6.85 23.53
N VAL A 179 -11.60 6.33 22.39
CA VAL A 179 -11.20 4.99 21.93
C VAL A 179 -9.90 5.11 21.15
N VAL A 180 -8.77 5.01 21.85
CA VAL A 180 -7.41 5.13 21.25
C VAL A 180 -7.23 4.15 20.08
N LEU A 181 -7.84 2.97 20.15
CA LEU A 181 -7.85 1.97 19.08
C LEU A 181 -8.35 2.52 17.74
N MET A 182 -9.26 3.50 17.76
CA MET A 182 -9.84 4.07 16.55
C MET A 182 -8.89 5.04 15.84
N ILE A 183 -7.98 5.66 16.60
CA ILE A 183 -6.93 6.55 16.10
C ILE A 183 -5.82 5.75 15.43
N THR A 184 -5.49 4.57 15.96
CA THR A 184 -4.44 3.71 15.45
C THR A 184 -4.84 3.03 14.13
N PRO A 185 -3.88 2.45 13.38
CA PRO A 185 -4.13 1.65 12.18
C PRO A 185 -5.23 0.60 12.30
N VAL A 186 -5.36 0.05 13.50
CA VAL A 186 -6.37 -0.94 13.88
C VAL A 186 -7.78 -0.44 13.61
N GLY A 187 -8.06 0.81 14.02
CA GLY A 187 -9.33 1.49 13.79
C GLY A 187 -9.65 1.65 12.31
N GLY A 188 -8.63 1.88 11.47
CA GLY A 188 -8.78 1.94 10.02
C GLY A 188 -9.33 0.63 9.45
N PHE A 189 -8.68 -0.50 9.77
CA PHE A 189 -9.12 -1.81 9.29
C PHE A 189 -10.54 -2.16 9.76
N PHE A 190 -10.86 -1.91 11.04
CA PHE A 190 -12.20 -2.17 11.57
C PHE A 190 -13.26 -1.25 10.97
N ALA A 191 -12.99 0.05 10.80
CA ALA A 191 -13.90 0.98 10.17
C ALA A 191 -14.19 0.60 8.71
N LEU A 192 -13.15 0.22 7.95
CA LEU A 192 -13.31 -0.22 6.56
C LEU A 192 -14.08 -1.54 6.46
N ALA A 193 -13.79 -2.52 7.34
CA ALA A 193 -14.52 -3.78 7.38
C ALA A 193 -15.99 -3.57 7.73
N LEU A 194 -16.28 -2.75 8.76
CA LEU A 194 -17.64 -2.41 9.19
C LEU A 194 -18.40 -1.67 8.08
N TRP A 195 -17.76 -0.68 7.45
CA TRP A 195 -18.33 0.03 6.32
C TRP A 195 -18.72 -0.96 5.21
N ARG A 196 -17.78 -1.82 4.77
CA ARG A 196 -18.03 -2.77 3.67
C ARG A 196 -19.16 -3.73 4.02
N PHE A 197 -19.22 -4.20 5.26
CA PHE A 197 -20.31 -5.02 5.76
C PHE A 197 -21.66 -4.30 5.66
N MET A 198 -21.73 -3.04 6.11
CA MET A 198 -22.96 -2.24 6.08
C MET A 198 -23.46 -1.94 4.67
N LEU A 199 -22.57 -1.77 3.69
CA LEU A 199 -22.95 -1.53 2.29
C LEU A 199 -23.29 -2.80 1.50
N ARG A 200 -22.97 -4.00 2.00
CA ARG A 200 -23.28 -5.28 1.34
C ARG A 200 -24.75 -5.47 0.94
N PRO A 201 -25.76 -5.20 1.78
CA PRO A 201 -27.16 -5.32 1.34
C PRO A 201 -27.52 -4.38 0.18
N LEU A 202 -26.80 -3.27 0.01
CA LEU A 202 -26.94 -2.39 -1.16
C LEU A 202 -26.24 -2.98 -2.40
N PHE A 203 -25.08 -3.63 -2.27
CA PHE A 203 -24.40 -4.29 -3.41
C PHE A 203 -25.18 -5.47 -3.97
N VAL A 204 -25.74 -6.30 -3.10
CA VAL A 204 -26.57 -7.45 -3.51
C VAL A 204 -27.81 -6.97 -4.29
N LYS A 205 -28.44 -5.88 -3.84
CA LYS A 205 -29.59 -5.27 -4.55
C LYS A 205 -29.23 -4.56 -5.85
N THR A 206 -27.97 -4.14 -6.02
CA THR A 206 -27.53 -3.38 -7.20
C THR A 206 -26.84 -4.25 -8.26
N GLY A 207 -26.64 -5.55 -7.99
CA GLY A 207 -26.00 -6.50 -8.91
C GLY A 207 -24.50 -6.25 -9.10
N VAL A 208 -23.85 -5.56 -8.16
CA VAL A 208 -22.42 -5.20 -8.21
C VAL A 208 -21.53 -6.30 -7.62
N VAL A 209 -22.12 -7.27 -6.92
CA VAL A 209 -21.41 -8.48 -6.51
C VAL A 209 -21.31 -9.39 -7.73
N TYR A 210 -20.15 -9.36 -8.40
CA TYR A 210 -19.83 -10.31 -9.44
C TYR A 210 -19.87 -11.72 -8.82
N GLN A 211 -20.75 -12.58 -9.35
CA GLN A 211 -20.72 -14.00 -9.06
C GLN A 211 -19.39 -14.55 -9.57
N GLU A 212 -18.47 -14.90 -8.66
CA GLU A 212 -17.34 -15.81 -8.93
C GLU A 212 -17.82 -17.24 -9.33
N ILE A 213 -19.10 -17.43 -9.66
CA ILE A 213 -19.74 -18.73 -9.91
C ILE A 213 -19.75 -19.10 -11.40
N LEU A 214 -19.64 -18.16 -12.35
CA LEU A 214 -19.78 -18.45 -13.78
C LEU A 214 -18.51 -18.93 -14.50
N GLN A 215 -17.32 -18.83 -13.90
CA GLN A 215 -16.12 -19.45 -14.48
C GLN A 215 -15.98 -20.95 -14.20
N LYS A 216 -16.85 -21.51 -13.34
CA LYS A 216 -16.80 -22.93 -12.98
C LYS A 216 -17.62 -23.83 -13.91
N GLU A 217 -18.52 -23.28 -14.72
CA GLU A 217 -19.40 -24.07 -15.61
C GLU A 217 -18.86 -24.27 -17.03
N GLU A 218 -17.91 -23.44 -17.52
CA GLU A 218 -17.30 -23.67 -18.85
C GLU A 218 -16.13 -24.67 -18.81
N GLU A 219 -15.58 -24.98 -17.62
CA GLU A 219 -14.52 -25.98 -17.46
C GLU A 219 -15.04 -27.38 -17.08
N SER A 220 -16.37 -27.52 -16.90
CA SER A 220 -17.02 -28.80 -16.59
C SER A 220 -17.62 -29.45 -17.84
N VAL A 221 -16.79 -29.73 -18.85
CA VAL A 221 -17.09 -30.76 -19.84
C VAL A 221 -16.01 -31.82 -19.77
N ASP A 222 -16.35 -32.87 -19.02
CA ASP A 222 -15.92 -34.26 -19.13
C ASP A 222 -14.42 -34.56 -19.25
N ILE A 223 -13.77 -34.67 -18.08
CA ILE A 223 -12.83 -35.79 -17.85
C ILE A 223 -13.16 -36.41 -16.51
N GLU A 224 -13.79 -37.58 -16.56
CA GLU A 224 -13.96 -38.48 -15.44
C GLU A 224 -12.57 -38.97 -14.99
N VAL A 225 -11.98 -38.30 -14.01
CA VAL A 225 -10.71 -38.71 -13.38
C VAL A 225 -11.05 -39.41 -12.06
N PRO A 226 -10.60 -40.66 -11.85
CA PRO A 226 -11.02 -41.47 -10.72
C PRO A 226 -10.54 -40.86 -9.40
N ALA A 227 -11.38 -41.00 -8.37
CA ALA A 227 -11.07 -40.63 -7.01
C ALA A 227 -9.79 -41.33 -6.52
N LYS A 228 -8.69 -40.58 -6.46
CA LYS A 228 -7.56 -40.90 -5.59
C LYS A 228 -7.60 -39.98 -4.38
N THR A 229 -8.18 -40.51 -3.30
CA THR A 229 -7.85 -40.12 -1.94
C THR A 229 -6.37 -40.39 -1.69
N GLU A 230 -5.51 -39.43 -2.00
CA GLU A 230 -4.21 -39.33 -1.36
C GLU A 230 -4.25 -38.18 -0.36
N THR A 231 -4.46 -38.54 0.90
CA THR A 231 -4.06 -37.72 2.04
C THR A 231 -2.55 -37.50 1.94
N SER A 232 -2.12 -36.48 1.22
CA SER A 232 -0.76 -35.97 1.36
C SER A 232 -0.71 -35.19 2.68
N GLY A 233 -0.54 -35.96 3.76
CA GLY A 233 -0.05 -35.40 5.01
C GLY A 233 1.17 -34.53 4.68
N PHE A 234 1.15 -33.30 5.18
CA PHE A 234 2.23 -32.33 5.04
C PHE A 234 3.52 -32.94 5.62
N LYS A 235 4.22 -33.75 4.82
CA LYS A 235 5.52 -34.31 5.17
C LYS A 235 6.50 -33.19 4.98
N ILE A 236 6.75 -32.47 6.08
CA ILE A 236 7.84 -31.52 6.18
C ILE A 236 9.11 -32.26 5.75
N SER A 237 9.62 -31.91 4.56
CA SER A 237 10.82 -32.53 4.02
C SER A 237 11.95 -32.38 5.03
N LYS A 238 12.70 -33.45 5.33
CA LYS A 238 13.85 -33.41 6.23
C LYS A 238 14.83 -32.29 5.85
N LYS A 239 14.92 -31.96 4.55
CA LYS A 239 15.72 -30.83 4.05
C LYS A 239 15.22 -29.47 4.55
N PHE A 240 13.91 -29.28 4.71
CA PHE A 240 13.32 -28.02 5.20
C PHE A 240 13.54 -27.83 6.71
N ILE A 241 13.40 -28.89 7.51
CA ILE A 241 13.77 -28.87 8.95
C ILE A 241 15.27 -28.64 9.11
N ILE A 242 16.10 -29.27 8.26
CA ILE A 242 17.54 -29.06 8.27
C ILE A 242 17.90 -27.61 7.89
N ILE A 243 17.24 -27.00 6.90
CA ILE A 243 17.47 -25.60 6.53
C ILE A 243 17.04 -24.64 7.66
N ILE A 244 15.90 -24.88 8.31
CA ILE A 244 15.45 -24.07 9.44
C ILE A 244 16.38 -24.28 10.65
N ALA A 245 16.79 -25.52 10.94
CA ALA A 245 17.71 -25.84 12.03
C ALA A 245 19.10 -25.24 11.78
N ILE A 246 19.64 -25.33 10.56
CA ILE A 246 20.90 -24.69 10.16
C ILE A 246 20.77 -23.17 10.20
N GLY A 247 19.63 -22.60 9.81
CA GLY A 247 19.35 -21.17 9.94
C GLY A 247 19.33 -20.70 11.40
N ILE A 248 18.66 -21.44 12.28
CA ILE A 248 18.64 -21.18 13.73
C ILE A 248 20.05 -21.38 14.33
N LEU A 249 20.78 -22.42 13.94
CA LEU A 249 22.15 -22.68 14.41
C LEU A 249 23.13 -21.62 13.90
N LEU A 250 22.97 -21.11 12.68
CA LEU A 250 23.77 -20.01 12.13
C LEU A 250 23.45 -18.70 12.84
N ILE A 251 22.19 -18.44 13.18
CA ILE A 251 21.81 -17.26 13.98
C ILE A 251 22.37 -17.37 15.40
N ILE A 252 22.30 -18.53 16.04
CA ILE A 252 22.89 -18.78 17.36
C ILE A 252 24.42 -18.67 17.30
N SER A 253 25.05 -19.28 16.30
CA SER A 253 26.51 -19.22 16.07
C SER A 253 26.97 -17.79 15.81
N LEU A 254 26.24 -17.02 15.01
CA LEU A 254 26.48 -15.60 14.75
C LEU A 254 26.35 -14.78 16.04
N VAL A 255 25.29 -14.98 16.82
CA VAL A 255 25.08 -14.30 18.12
C VAL A 255 26.19 -14.65 19.12
N THR A 256 26.68 -15.89 19.13
CA THR A 256 27.80 -16.30 20.00
C THR A 256 29.16 -15.77 19.54
N ASN A 257 29.41 -15.67 18.23
CA ASN A 257 30.67 -15.15 17.68
C ASN A 257 30.74 -13.61 17.65
N VAL A 258 29.60 -12.90 17.66
CA VAL A 258 29.55 -11.42 17.74
C VAL A 258 30.19 -10.90 19.03
N LYS A 259 30.16 -11.68 20.13
CA LYS A 259 30.84 -11.33 21.38
C LYS A 259 32.38 -11.32 21.27
N ALA A 260 32.96 -11.96 20.25
CA ALA A 260 34.42 -12.05 20.08
C ALA A 260 35.04 -10.87 19.31
N LEU A 261 34.23 -9.98 18.70
CA LEU A 261 34.70 -8.83 17.93
C LEU A 261 34.05 -7.54 18.46
N SER A 262 34.79 -6.78 19.27
CA SER A 262 34.30 -5.58 19.98
C SER A 262 33.67 -4.51 19.07
N PHE A 263 34.09 -4.45 17.80
CA PHE A 263 33.52 -3.56 16.78
C PHE A 263 32.17 -4.04 16.23
N VAL A 264 31.94 -5.35 16.11
CA VAL A 264 30.66 -5.90 15.62
C VAL A 264 29.61 -5.92 16.73
N ASN A 265 30.03 -6.09 17.98
CA ASN A 265 29.12 -6.09 19.13
C ASN A 265 28.40 -4.74 19.31
N SER A 266 29.09 -3.61 19.08
CA SER A 266 28.50 -2.27 19.19
C SER A 266 27.50 -1.98 18.06
N GLN A 267 27.81 -2.38 16.81
CA GLN A 267 26.89 -2.23 15.68
C GLN A 267 25.67 -3.16 15.85
N PHE A 268 25.87 -4.41 16.25
CA PHE A 268 24.78 -5.35 16.46
C PHE A 268 23.82 -4.89 17.57
N ALA A 269 24.34 -4.32 18.67
CA ALA A 269 23.54 -3.76 19.75
C ALA A 269 22.63 -2.59 19.30
N ILE A 270 23.06 -1.81 18.30
CA ILE A 270 22.27 -0.69 17.75
C ILE A 270 21.29 -1.17 16.67
N LEU A 271 21.72 -2.10 15.81
CA LEU A 271 20.94 -2.57 14.67
C LEU A 271 19.80 -3.52 15.06
N LEU A 272 20.01 -4.39 16.05
CA LEU A 272 19.03 -5.41 16.44
C LEU A 272 17.70 -4.79 16.93
N PRO A 273 17.69 -3.76 17.80
CA PRO A 273 16.45 -3.09 18.20
C PRO A 273 15.73 -2.42 17.01
N ILE A 274 16.48 -1.80 16.10
CA ILE A 274 15.93 -1.16 14.90
C ILE A 274 15.26 -2.22 14.00
N PHE A 275 15.93 -3.36 13.80
CA PHE A 275 15.39 -4.49 13.04
C PHE A 275 14.11 -5.05 13.67
N LEU A 276 14.13 -5.35 14.97
CA LEU A 276 12.97 -5.89 15.69
C LEU A 276 11.82 -4.89 15.71
N SER A 277 12.12 -3.59 15.83
CA SER A 277 11.15 -2.52 15.71
C SER A 277 10.50 -2.50 14.34
N ALA A 278 11.28 -2.49 13.26
CA ALA A 278 10.75 -2.53 11.90
C ALA A 278 9.96 -3.81 11.59
N LEU A 279 10.33 -4.93 12.21
CA LEU A 279 9.69 -6.23 12.00
C LEU A 279 8.37 -6.39 12.75
N PHE A 280 8.27 -5.95 14.01
CA PHE A 280 7.11 -6.25 14.86
C PHE A 280 6.34 -4.99 15.29
N PHE A 281 7.02 -3.91 15.66
CA PHE A 281 6.41 -2.77 16.33
C PHE A 281 6.01 -1.67 15.34
N ASP A 282 6.98 -1.14 14.59
CA ASP A 282 6.76 -0.13 13.55
C ASP A 282 6.59 -0.76 12.16
N GLY A 283 5.88 -1.89 12.12
CA GLY A 283 5.69 -2.69 10.91
C GLY A 283 4.99 -1.93 9.78
N ILE A 284 5.53 -2.05 8.56
CA ILE A 284 5.05 -1.29 7.39
C ILE A 284 3.58 -1.55 7.02
N VAL A 285 3.08 -2.78 7.29
CA VAL A 285 1.70 -3.17 6.96
C VAL A 285 0.75 -2.86 8.13
N LEU A 286 1.07 -3.36 9.33
CA LEU A 286 0.14 -3.29 10.47
C LEU A 286 0.21 -1.95 11.21
N SER A 287 1.37 -1.29 11.24
CA SER A 287 1.57 0.03 11.89
C SER A 287 1.44 1.18 10.90
N LYS A 288 2.05 1.09 9.70
CA LYS A 288 2.01 2.21 8.76
C LYS A 288 0.87 2.14 7.74
N LEU A 289 0.20 0.99 7.59
CA LEU A 289 -0.90 0.73 6.63
C LEU A 289 -0.50 0.75 5.15
N LEU A 290 0.70 0.25 4.84
CA LEU A 290 1.22 0.23 3.48
C LEU A 290 1.37 -1.19 2.92
N GLY A 291 1.37 -1.30 1.60
CA GLY A 291 1.50 -2.59 0.88
C GLY A 291 0.27 -3.49 0.98
N ILE A 292 -0.89 -2.97 1.42
CA ILE A 292 -2.10 -3.76 1.68
C ILE A 292 -2.77 -4.24 0.40
N CYS A 293 -2.82 -3.42 -0.66
CA CYS A 293 -3.48 -3.78 -1.92
C CYS A 293 -2.94 -5.10 -2.54
N PRO A 294 -1.62 -5.25 -2.77
CA PRO A 294 -1.08 -6.51 -3.28
C PRO A 294 -1.16 -7.66 -2.27
N LEU A 295 -1.09 -7.36 -0.97
CA LEU A 295 -1.18 -8.35 0.10
C LEU A 295 -2.57 -9.00 0.15
N LEU A 296 -3.64 -8.22 0.00
CA LEU A 296 -5.02 -8.73 -0.04
C LEU A 296 -5.27 -9.60 -1.28
N ASN A 297 -4.73 -9.26 -2.45
CA ASN A 297 -4.91 -10.10 -3.63
C ASN A 297 -4.16 -11.44 -3.48
N LYS A 298 -2.91 -11.39 -3.03
CA LYS A 298 -2.03 -12.57 -3.02
C LYS A 298 -2.22 -13.53 -1.86
N SER A 299 -2.80 -13.06 -0.77
CA SER A 299 -3.14 -13.93 0.35
C SER A 299 -4.28 -14.92 0.06
N ARG A 300 -4.85 -14.96 -1.15
CA ARG A 300 -5.77 -16.04 -1.54
C ARG A 300 -5.07 -17.40 -1.69
N GLN A 301 -3.78 -17.42 -2.01
CA GLN A 301 -2.99 -18.64 -2.21
C GLN A 301 -1.69 -18.59 -1.40
N ILE A 302 -1.42 -19.62 -0.59
CA ILE A 302 -0.24 -19.66 0.28
C ILE A 302 1.06 -19.70 -0.54
N ASP A 303 1.10 -20.50 -1.61
CA ASP A 303 2.29 -20.63 -2.46
C ASP A 303 2.64 -19.31 -3.17
N ALA A 304 1.62 -18.57 -3.61
CA ALA A 304 1.79 -17.25 -4.20
C ALA A 304 2.23 -16.22 -3.15
N ALA A 305 1.69 -16.28 -1.93
CA ALA A 305 2.02 -15.37 -0.85
C ALA A 305 3.50 -15.48 -0.42
N TRP A 306 4.01 -16.70 -0.23
CA TRP A 306 5.42 -16.91 0.14
C TRP A 306 6.37 -16.44 -0.95
N LYS A 307 6.15 -16.87 -2.21
CA LYS A 307 7.01 -16.52 -3.35
C LYS A 307 7.05 -15.01 -3.59
N MET A 308 5.89 -14.34 -3.55
CA MET A 308 5.84 -12.89 -3.68
C MET A 308 6.51 -12.17 -2.50
N GLY A 309 6.31 -12.65 -1.27
CA GLY A 309 6.91 -12.00 -0.11
C GLY A 309 8.43 -12.06 -0.10
N VAL A 310 9.04 -13.17 -0.53
CA VAL A 310 10.51 -13.26 -0.70
C VAL A 310 10.99 -12.24 -1.74
N ALA A 311 10.29 -12.10 -2.86
CA ALA A 311 10.62 -11.10 -3.88
C ALA A 311 10.53 -9.67 -3.32
N VAL A 312 9.47 -9.36 -2.53
CA VAL A 312 9.30 -8.06 -1.89
C VAL A 312 10.43 -7.77 -0.91
N VAL A 313 10.85 -8.74 -0.08
CA VAL A 313 11.99 -8.57 0.85
C VAL A 313 13.25 -8.14 0.10
N ILE A 314 13.58 -8.84 -0.99
CA ILE A 314 14.78 -8.56 -1.80
C ILE A 314 14.68 -7.17 -2.43
N VAL A 315 13.57 -6.86 -3.09
CA VAL A 315 13.41 -5.59 -3.80
C VAL A 315 13.40 -4.41 -2.85
N VAL A 316 12.66 -4.49 -1.74
CA VAL A 316 12.58 -3.42 -0.74
C VAL A 316 13.95 -3.13 -0.13
N THR A 317 14.72 -4.18 0.21
CA THR A 317 16.05 -4.02 0.83
C THR A 317 17.05 -3.40 -0.13
N LEU A 318 17.12 -3.91 -1.37
CA LEU A 318 18.08 -3.43 -2.36
C LEU A 318 17.72 -2.03 -2.87
N SER A 319 16.45 -1.77 -3.16
CA SER A 319 16.00 -0.45 -3.61
C SER A 319 16.22 0.64 -2.56
N ALA A 320 15.92 0.38 -1.28
CA ALA A 320 16.18 1.34 -0.21
C ALA A 320 17.68 1.62 -0.03
N SER A 321 18.52 0.59 -0.16
CA SER A 321 19.97 0.73 -0.09
C SER A 321 20.50 1.60 -1.25
N LEU A 322 20.02 1.36 -2.46
CA LEU A 322 20.38 2.16 -3.64
C LEU A 322 19.89 3.60 -3.51
N ASN A 323 18.65 3.80 -3.08
CA ASN A 323 18.07 5.12 -2.88
C ASN A 323 18.83 5.92 -1.82
N TRP A 324 19.33 5.28 -0.75
CA TRP A 324 20.16 5.95 0.25
C TRP A 324 21.47 6.48 -0.37
N ILE A 325 22.12 5.68 -1.23
CA ILE A 325 23.35 6.08 -1.92
C ILE A 325 23.06 7.26 -2.86
N VAL A 326 22.02 7.13 -3.68
CA VAL A 326 21.62 8.19 -4.63
C VAL A 326 21.25 9.47 -3.89
N TYR A 327 20.48 9.38 -2.79
CA TYR A 327 20.11 10.55 -1.99
C TYR A 327 21.34 11.25 -1.41
N ASN A 328 22.15 10.53 -0.64
CA ASN A 328 23.24 11.15 0.12
C ASN A 328 24.43 11.56 -0.75
N LYS A 329 24.76 10.79 -1.78
CA LYS A 329 25.93 11.08 -2.64
C LYS A 329 25.57 11.96 -3.83
N VAL A 330 24.43 11.71 -4.49
CA VAL A 330 24.06 12.44 -5.71
C VAL A 330 23.19 13.64 -5.38
N LEU A 331 22.09 13.45 -4.64
CA LEU A 331 21.09 14.50 -4.46
C LEU A 331 21.56 15.61 -3.50
N ILE A 332 22.15 15.26 -2.35
CA ILE A 332 22.74 16.24 -1.43
C ILE A 332 23.96 16.92 -2.09
N GLY A 333 24.81 16.16 -2.79
CA GLY A 333 25.95 16.70 -3.52
C GLY A 333 25.55 17.72 -4.57
N ALA A 334 24.56 17.40 -5.41
CA ALA A 334 24.00 18.30 -6.40
C ALA A 334 23.29 19.50 -5.76
N SER A 335 22.55 19.30 -4.66
CA SER A 335 21.90 20.38 -3.93
C SER A 335 22.90 21.38 -3.36
N ASN A 336 24.04 20.90 -2.83
CA ASN A 336 25.10 21.76 -2.31
C ASN A 336 25.78 22.54 -3.43
N TYR A 337 26.05 21.89 -4.58
CA TYR A 337 26.63 22.55 -5.75
C TYR A 337 25.73 23.68 -6.28
N ILE A 338 24.42 23.43 -6.40
CA ILE A 338 23.46 24.41 -6.91
C ILE A 338 23.21 25.53 -5.89
N SER A 339 23.18 25.21 -4.59
CA SER A 339 23.06 26.22 -3.53
C SER A 339 24.26 27.17 -3.46
N ALA A 340 25.43 26.76 -3.96
CA ALA A 340 26.59 27.64 -4.07
C ALA A 340 26.48 28.62 -5.24
N ILE A 341 25.64 28.32 -6.25
CA ILE A 341 25.48 29.09 -7.48
C ILE A 341 24.25 30.01 -7.45
N SER A 342 23.20 29.66 -6.69
CA SER A 342 21.93 30.41 -6.68
C SER A 342 21.74 31.27 -5.41
N PRO A 343 21.26 32.53 -5.53
CA PRO A 343 20.93 33.38 -4.39
C PRO A 343 19.63 32.99 -3.64
N VAL A 344 18.93 31.93 -4.08
CA VAL A 344 17.68 31.48 -3.46
C VAL A 344 17.96 30.24 -2.58
N PRO A 345 17.46 30.17 -1.32
CA PRO A 345 17.69 29.04 -0.41
C PRO A 345 16.85 27.80 -0.78
N ILE A 346 16.88 27.38 -2.06
CA ILE A 346 16.14 26.22 -2.55
C ILE A 346 17.00 24.97 -2.34
N ARG A 347 16.63 24.13 -1.37
CA ARG A 347 17.27 22.82 -1.17
C ARG A 347 16.62 21.79 -2.10
N LEU A 348 17.28 21.47 -3.21
CA LEU A 348 16.78 20.53 -4.23
C LEU A 348 16.45 19.15 -3.64
N GLU A 349 17.17 18.75 -2.58
CA GLU A 349 16.91 17.47 -1.91
C GLU A 349 15.48 17.36 -1.40
N LYS A 350 14.85 18.46 -0.94
CA LYS A 350 13.49 18.43 -0.41
C LYS A 350 12.42 18.40 -1.50
N ILE A 351 12.77 18.78 -2.73
CA ILE A 351 11.82 18.92 -3.85
C ILE A 351 11.85 17.67 -4.74
N PHE A 352 13.05 17.18 -5.06
CA PHE A 352 13.24 16.16 -6.10
C PHE A 352 13.45 14.74 -5.57
N TYR A 353 13.56 14.52 -4.25
CA TYR A 353 13.84 13.17 -3.72
C TYR A 353 12.83 12.11 -4.18
N LEU A 354 11.54 12.45 -4.21
CA LEU A 354 10.47 11.55 -4.61
C LEU A 354 10.63 11.04 -6.04
N THR A 355 10.84 11.95 -6.99
CA THR A 355 11.05 11.61 -8.41
C THR A 355 12.32 10.79 -8.57
N VAL A 356 13.40 11.14 -7.87
CA VAL A 356 14.68 10.40 -7.92
C VAL A 356 14.52 8.98 -7.36
N PHE A 357 13.77 8.79 -6.28
CA PHE A 357 13.48 7.46 -5.73
C PHE A 357 12.68 6.61 -6.71
N ILE A 358 11.64 7.16 -7.34
CA ILE A 358 10.82 6.43 -8.32
C ILE A 358 11.67 6.02 -9.53
N VAL A 359 12.49 6.93 -10.07
CA VAL A 359 13.37 6.62 -11.20
C VAL A 359 14.39 5.55 -10.84
N THR A 360 15.00 5.62 -9.65
CA THR A 360 16.00 4.65 -9.19
C THR A 360 15.36 3.27 -8.94
N ILE A 361 14.17 3.22 -8.35
CA ILE A 361 13.42 1.97 -8.16
C ILE A 361 13.05 1.37 -9.52
N ALA A 362 12.55 2.19 -10.44
CA ALA A 362 12.13 1.71 -11.75
C ALA A 362 13.28 1.12 -12.57
N THR A 363 14.43 1.80 -12.62
CA THR A 363 15.61 1.28 -13.32
C THR A 363 16.13 0.00 -12.68
N PHE A 364 16.16 -0.06 -11.34
CA PHE A 364 16.57 -1.25 -10.61
C PHE A 364 15.66 -2.45 -10.86
N VAL A 365 14.34 -2.29 -10.75
CA VAL A 365 13.39 -3.39 -10.97
C VAL A 365 13.34 -3.81 -12.43
N GLN A 366 13.52 -2.90 -13.39
CA GLN A 366 13.68 -3.25 -14.80
C GLN A 366 14.89 -4.16 -15.01
N ILE A 367 16.04 -3.84 -14.41
CA ILE A 367 17.24 -4.69 -14.45
C ILE A 367 16.93 -6.04 -13.80
N LEU A 368 16.27 -6.05 -12.64
CA LEU A 368 15.88 -7.29 -11.96
C LEU A 368 14.94 -8.16 -12.82
N GLY A 369 14.02 -7.55 -13.56
CA GLY A 369 13.13 -8.28 -14.47
C GLY A 369 13.87 -8.91 -15.65
N VAL A 370 14.86 -8.23 -16.22
CA VAL A 370 15.75 -8.82 -17.23
C VAL A 370 16.59 -9.96 -16.63
N LEU A 371 17.08 -9.79 -15.40
CA LEU A 371 17.87 -10.79 -14.70
C LEU A 371 17.04 -12.05 -14.40
N LEU A 372 15.83 -11.89 -13.88
CA LEU A 372 14.93 -13.01 -13.56
C LEU A 372 14.50 -13.78 -14.80
N ARG A 373 14.23 -13.09 -15.92
CA ARG A 373 13.98 -13.75 -17.22
C ARG A 373 15.12 -14.65 -17.66
N ARG A 374 16.36 -14.26 -17.38
CA ARG A 374 17.55 -15.01 -17.80
C ARG A 374 17.90 -16.16 -16.86
N PHE A 375 17.75 -15.97 -15.56
CA PHE A 375 18.24 -16.92 -14.55
C PHE A 375 17.17 -17.80 -13.91
N ALA A 376 15.89 -17.39 -13.94
CA ALA A 376 14.81 -18.07 -13.23
C ALA A 376 13.48 -17.97 -14.01
N MET A 377 13.42 -18.58 -15.20
CA MET A 377 12.24 -18.51 -16.08
C MET A 377 10.97 -19.06 -15.42
N ASP A 378 11.07 -20.18 -14.68
CA ASP A 378 9.93 -20.76 -13.94
C ASP A 378 9.32 -19.78 -12.93
N VAL A 379 10.18 -18.97 -12.28
CA VAL A 379 9.74 -17.93 -11.34
C VAL A 379 9.15 -16.77 -12.11
N TYR A 380 9.77 -16.37 -13.22
CA TYR A 380 9.28 -15.29 -14.07
C TYR A 380 7.92 -15.61 -14.71
N GLU A 381 7.64 -16.83 -15.16
CA GLU A 381 6.32 -17.19 -15.72
C GLU A 381 5.22 -17.17 -14.66
N GLN A 382 5.53 -17.58 -13.43
CA GLN A 382 4.59 -17.55 -12.31
C GLN A 382 4.42 -16.13 -11.72
N MET A 383 5.42 -15.25 -11.92
CA MET A 383 5.49 -13.91 -11.32
C MET A 383 5.34 -12.78 -12.36
N GLY A 384 5.27 -13.06 -13.65
CA GLY A 384 5.55 -12.09 -14.73
C GLY A 384 4.66 -10.85 -14.70
N GLN A 385 3.38 -11.02 -14.34
CA GLN A 385 2.45 -9.91 -14.14
C GLN A 385 2.76 -9.08 -12.86
N PHE A 386 3.42 -9.69 -11.87
CA PHE A 386 3.66 -9.11 -10.55
C PHE A 386 4.97 -8.33 -10.46
N LEU A 387 5.98 -8.65 -11.28
CA LEU A 387 7.26 -7.91 -11.28
C LEU A 387 7.05 -6.41 -11.50
N GLU A 388 6.07 -6.05 -12.32
CA GLU A 388 5.74 -4.65 -12.61
C GLU A 388 4.88 -4.03 -11.53
N LEU A 389 4.02 -4.83 -10.91
CA LEU A 389 3.26 -4.39 -9.75
C LEU A 389 4.17 -4.10 -8.54
N ILE A 390 5.40 -4.64 -8.52
CA ILE A 390 6.40 -4.34 -7.49
C ILE A 390 6.93 -2.90 -7.63
N THR A 391 7.16 -2.37 -8.84
CA THR A 391 7.66 -0.98 -9.00
C THR A 391 6.68 0.04 -8.45
N VAL A 392 5.40 -0.25 -8.60
CA VAL A 392 4.29 0.59 -8.12
C VAL A 392 3.81 0.21 -6.73
N ASN A 393 4.45 -0.77 -6.09
CA ASN A 393 4.05 -1.17 -4.76
C ASN A 393 4.48 -0.08 -3.78
N CYS A 394 3.48 0.51 -3.14
CA CYS A 394 3.67 1.51 -2.11
C CYS A 394 4.67 1.10 -1.00
N ILE A 395 4.87 -0.20 -0.72
CA ILE A 395 5.92 -0.65 0.22
C ILE A 395 7.34 -0.28 -0.24
N VAL A 396 7.62 -0.38 -1.54
CA VAL A 396 8.97 -0.16 -2.11
C VAL A 396 9.32 1.33 -2.10
N LEU A 397 8.37 2.18 -2.48
CA LEU A 397 8.57 3.62 -2.40
C LEU A 397 8.65 4.07 -0.94
N ALA A 398 7.73 3.61 -0.10
CA ALA A 398 7.62 4.11 1.25
C ALA A 398 8.73 3.64 2.17
N SER A 399 9.30 2.44 1.97
CA SER A 399 10.50 2.06 2.72
C SER A 399 11.56 3.13 2.57
N SER A 400 11.80 3.62 1.35
CA SER A 400 12.77 4.68 1.07
C SER A 400 12.34 6.04 1.65
N THR A 401 11.07 6.41 1.48
CA THR A 401 10.55 7.71 1.94
C THR A 401 10.45 7.83 3.46
N PHE A 402 10.23 6.74 4.20
CA PHE A 402 10.18 6.77 5.65
C PHE A 402 11.57 6.61 6.29
N THR A 403 12.56 6.02 5.60
CA THR A 403 13.87 5.78 6.19
C THR A 403 14.91 6.86 5.90
N ILE A 404 14.90 7.43 4.69
CA ILE A 404 15.99 8.30 4.21
C ILE A 404 15.82 9.76 4.66
N PRO A 405 14.66 10.43 4.45
CA PRO A 405 14.49 11.83 4.86
C PRO A 405 14.74 12.12 6.35
N PRO A 406 14.44 11.20 7.29
CA PRO A 406 14.82 11.38 8.70
C PRO A 406 16.34 11.37 8.98
N GLY A 407 17.18 11.08 7.98
CA GLY A 407 18.64 11.10 8.11
C GLY A 407 19.25 9.83 8.70
N MET A 408 18.61 8.67 8.55
CA MET A 408 19.18 7.41 9.03
C MET A 408 20.47 7.03 8.29
N SER A 409 21.38 6.35 8.98
CA SER A 409 22.62 5.84 8.39
C SER A 409 22.33 4.78 7.32
N PHE A 410 23.31 4.51 6.45
CA PHE A 410 23.17 3.50 5.39
C PHE A 410 22.77 2.14 5.97
N MET A 411 23.51 1.68 6.98
CA MET A 411 23.29 0.38 7.59
C MET A 411 21.93 0.30 8.31
N ALA A 412 21.56 1.35 9.05
CA ALA A 412 20.25 1.41 9.70
C ALA A 412 19.11 1.39 8.66
N THR A 413 19.28 2.10 7.55
CA THR A 413 18.30 2.13 6.44
C THR A 413 18.12 0.75 5.81
N THR A 414 19.21 0.06 5.46
CA THR A 414 19.16 -1.28 4.85
C THR A 414 18.50 -2.30 5.79
N VAL A 415 18.88 -2.28 7.07
CA VAL A 415 18.34 -3.20 8.08
C VAL A 415 16.85 -2.93 8.35
N THR A 416 16.45 -1.66 8.40
CA THR A 416 15.04 -1.26 8.56
C THR A 416 14.21 -1.69 7.35
N ALA A 417 14.73 -1.46 6.13
CA ALA A 417 14.07 -1.88 4.90
C ALA A 417 13.93 -3.41 4.81
N PHE A 418 14.95 -4.16 5.24
CA PHE A 418 14.88 -5.61 5.36
C PHE A 418 13.80 -6.04 6.37
N GLY A 419 13.74 -5.38 7.53
CA GLY A 419 12.67 -5.59 8.52
C GLY A 419 11.27 -5.34 7.96
N PHE A 420 11.07 -4.25 7.21
CA PHE A 420 9.79 -3.96 6.54
C PHE A 420 9.40 -4.99 5.49
N GLY A 421 10.37 -5.46 4.69
CA GLY A 421 10.15 -6.54 3.73
C GLY A 421 9.72 -7.83 4.43
N LEU A 422 10.40 -8.20 5.52
CA LEU A 422 10.13 -9.43 6.26
C LEU A 422 8.80 -9.35 7.01
N HIS A 423 8.44 -8.18 7.54
CA HIS A 423 7.11 -7.91 8.09
C HIS A 423 6.02 -8.12 7.04
N TRP A 424 6.20 -7.60 5.82
CA TRP A 424 5.21 -7.80 4.75
C TRP A 424 5.06 -9.28 4.36
N LEU A 425 6.17 -10.00 4.19
CA LEU A 425 6.18 -11.44 3.92
C LEU A 425 5.42 -12.21 5.02
N MET A 426 5.75 -11.93 6.28
CA MET A 426 5.16 -12.56 7.44
C MET A 426 3.64 -12.33 7.49
N VAL A 427 3.18 -11.08 7.38
CA VAL A 427 1.74 -10.75 7.43
C VAL A 427 0.99 -11.37 6.25
N CYS A 428 1.58 -11.36 5.04
CA CYS A 428 0.96 -11.93 3.85
C CYS A 428 0.75 -13.45 3.98
N VAL A 429 1.78 -14.17 4.45
CA VAL A 429 1.71 -15.63 4.66
C VAL A 429 0.73 -15.97 5.78
N TRP A 430 0.77 -15.25 6.91
CA TRP A 430 -0.17 -15.45 8.01
C TRP A 430 -1.61 -15.23 7.58
N LEU A 431 -1.87 -14.15 6.82
CA LEU A 431 -3.20 -13.90 6.27
C LEU A 431 -3.63 -15.01 5.30
N ALA A 432 -2.72 -15.52 4.47
CA ALA A 432 -3.01 -16.60 3.54
C ALA A 432 -3.36 -17.92 4.25
N VAL A 433 -2.64 -18.25 5.32
CA VAL A 433 -2.95 -19.40 6.18
C VAL A 433 -4.31 -19.22 6.84
N LEU A 434 -4.58 -18.06 7.43
CA LEU A 434 -5.86 -17.75 8.06
C LEU A 434 -7.03 -17.81 7.07
N ARG A 435 -6.82 -17.36 5.82
CA ARG A 435 -7.81 -17.45 4.73
C ARG A 435 -8.06 -18.89 4.31
N ARG A 436 -7.03 -19.72 4.16
CA ARG A 436 -7.17 -21.14 3.79
C ARG A 436 -7.96 -21.94 4.83
N HIS A 437 -7.78 -21.65 6.12
CA HIS A 437 -8.49 -22.32 7.20
C HIS A 437 -9.92 -21.81 7.46
N ARG A 438 -10.48 -20.91 6.62
CA ARG A 438 -11.86 -20.39 6.72
C ARG A 438 -12.94 -21.43 6.37
N LEU A 439 -12.90 -22.61 6.99
CA LEU A 439 -13.88 -23.70 6.84
C LEU A 439 -15.31 -23.38 7.39
N PHE A 440 -15.58 -22.19 7.94
CA PHE A 440 -16.79 -21.96 8.76
C PHE A 440 -17.63 -20.69 8.48
N VAL A 441 -17.33 -19.89 7.45
CA VAL A 441 -18.20 -18.73 7.12
C VAL A 441 -18.91 -18.99 5.79
N PRO A 442 -20.25 -19.13 5.75
CA PRO A 442 -20.95 -19.20 4.49
C PRO A 442 -20.73 -17.89 3.70
N LEU A 443 -20.17 -18.02 2.49
CA LEU A 443 -19.91 -16.94 1.52
C LEU A 443 -21.18 -16.12 1.19
N ASN A 444 -22.37 -16.62 1.55
CA ASN A 444 -23.63 -15.91 1.43
C ASN A 444 -23.69 -14.62 2.27
N SER A 445 -22.92 -14.48 3.37
CA SER A 445 -23.03 -13.34 4.30
C SER A 445 -21.84 -12.38 4.33
N TRP A 446 -20.63 -12.82 3.94
CA TRP A 446 -19.42 -12.00 3.97
C TRP A 446 -18.58 -12.18 2.69
N ASP A 447 -18.05 -11.09 2.14
CA ASP A 447 -17.11 -11.15 1.01
C ASP A 447 -15.70 -11.51 1.50
N GLU A 448 -14.96 -12.33 0.75
CA GLU A 448 -13.63 -12.83 1.15
C GLU A 448 -12.63 -11.70 1.50
N ASP A 449 -12.72 -10.57 0.81
CA ASP A 449 -11.83 -9.42 1.03
C ASP A 449 -12.23 -8.60 2.27
N SER A 450 -13.52 -8.49 2.57
CA SER A 450 -14.00 -7.85 3.80
C SER A 450 -13.56 -8.64 5.04
N VAL A 451 -13.61 -9.97 4.94
CA VAL A 451 -13.14 -10.90 5.96
C VAL A 451 -11.63 -10.80 6.17
N ALA A 452 -10.87 -10.56 5.11
CA ALA A 452 -9.41 -10.41 5.18
C ALA A 452 -8.99 -9.09 5.82
N ILE A 453 -9.67 -7.99 5.48
CA ILE A 453 -9.48 -6.68 6.13
C ILE A 453 -9.78 -6.79 7.63
N LEU A 454 -10.84 -7.52 8.01
CA LEU A 454 -11.15 -7.77 9.42
C LEU A 454 -10.02 -8.54 10.12
N LEU A 455 -9.48 -9.60 9.49
CA LEU A 455 -8.33 -10.34 10.03
C LEU A 455 -7.10 -9.46 10.19
N LEU A 456 -6.81 -8.61 9.21
CA LEU A 456 -5.71 -7.65 9.29
C LEU A 456 -5.91 -6.68 10.46
N GLY A 457 -7.14 -6.23 10.72
CA GLY A 457 -7.47 -5.43 11.90
C GLY A 457 -7.19 -6.15 13.22
N ILE A 458 -7.59 -7.42 13.33
CA ILE A 458 -7.31 -8.25 14.51
C ILE A 458 -5.80 -8.46 14.69
N MET A 459 -5.07 -8.78 13.61
CA MET A 459 -3.62 -8.91 13.64
C MET A 459 -2.96 -7.59 14.08
N ALA A 460 -3.38 -6.46 13.50
CA ALA A 460 -2.87 -5.15 13.88
C ALA A 460 -3.14 -4.84 15.36
N ALA A 461 -4.30 -5.23 15.90
CA ALA A 461 -4.64 -5.06 17.31
C ALA A 461 -3.68 -5.83 18.22
N ILE A 462 -3.38 -7.09 17.86
CA ILE A 462 -2.45 -7.94 18.61
C ILE A 462 -1.05 -7.33 18.62
N PHE A 463 -0.51 -6.93 17.45
CA PHE A 463 0.84 -6.35 17.37
C PHE A 463 0.94 -4.98 18.06
N THR A 464 -0.09 -4.15 17.92
CA THR A 464 -0.16 -2.87 18.65
C THR A 464 -0.18 -3.11 20.16
N GLY A 465 -0.95 -4.10 20.63
CA GLY A 465 -1.00 -4.50 22.03
C GLY A 465 0.35 -4.99 22.56
N ILE A 466 1.06 -5.83 21.79
CA ILE A 466 2.40 -6.30 22.15
C ILE A 466 3.40 -5.13 22.21
N GLY A 467 3.30 -4.15 21.31
CA GLY A 467 4.15 -2.95 21.32
C GLY A 467 3.96 -2.03 22.53
N LEU A 468 2.81 -2.10 23.20
CA LEU A 468 2.53 -1.38 24.44
C LEU A 468 3.05 -2.09 25.69
N ILE A 469 3.46 -3.37 25.57
CA ILE A 469 4.12 -4.09 26.66
C ILE A 469 5.55 -3.56 26.74
N HIS A 470 5.77 -2.56 27.60
CA HIS A 470 7.11 -2.18 28.01
C HIS A 470 7.79 -3.39 28.66
N ILE A 471 8.64 -4.08 27.90
CA ILE A 471 9.59 -5.04 28.47
C ILE A 471 10.61 -4.17 29.21
N LEU A 472 10.41 -4.11 30.53
CA LEU A 472 11.17 -3.33 31.50
C LEU A 472 12.63 -3.79 31.58
#